data_AF-A0A7S1GJS9-F1
#
_entry.id   AF-A0A7S1GJS9-F1
#
_cell.length_a   1.000
_cell.length_b   1.000
_cell.length_c   1.000
_cell.angle_alpha   90.00
_cell.angle_beta   90.00
_cell.angle_gamma   90.00
#
_symmetry.space_group_name_H-M   'P 1'
#
loop_
_entity.id
_entity.type
_entity.pdbx_description
1 polymer ?
#
loop_
_entity_poly.entity_id
_entity_poly.type
_entity_poly.pdbx_seq_one_letter_code
_entity_poly.pdbx_strand_id
1 'polypeptide(L)'
;KPFVGARVTQLYHEGACVYFYFCMNFEAVEDPSSIFMEIETAARDEILMQGGSISHHHGVGKIRASALEKVAPSALQHAVVAMKESLDPTNLFGARNGYFHS
;
A
#
# COMPACT_ATOMS: atom_id res chain seq x y z
N LYS A 1 -11.27 -17.66 -14.31
CA LYS A 1 -11.27 -17.62 -12.83
C LYS A 1 -9.86 -17.24 -12.37
N PRO A 2 -9.68 -16.21 -11.52
CA PRO A 2 -8.35 -15.86 -11.02
C PRO A 2 -7.81 -16.92 -10.06
N PHE A 3 -6.49 -17.02 -9.97
CA PHE A 3 -5.79 -17.76 -8.92
C PHE A 3 -5.58 -16.83 -7.72
N VAL A 4 -5.90 -17.34 -6.53
CA VAL A 4 -5.61 -16.68 -5.25
C VAL A 4 -4.95 -17.72 -4.34
N GLY A 5 -3.72 -17.45 -3.93
CA GLY A 5 -2.98 -18.26 -2.96
C GLY A 5 -2.58 -17.41 -1.77
N ALA A 6 -2.50 -18.01 -0.59
CA ALA A 6 -2.04 -17.33 0.62
C ALA A 6 -1.13 -18.24 1.44
N ARG A 7 -0.19 -17.64 2.17
CA ARG A 7 0.62 -18.34 3.16
C ARG A 7 0.95 -17.41 4.32
N VAL A 8 1.09 -17.98 5.51
CA VAL A 8 1.68 -17.29 6.65
C VAL A 8 3.20 -17.38 6.51
N THR A 9 3.87 -16.24 6.46
CA THR A 9 5.32 -16.18 6.23
C THR A 9 6.12 -15.87 7.48
N GLN A 10 5.52 -15.21 8.47
CA GLN A 10 6.16 -14.82 9.72
C GLN A 10 5.15 -14.86 10.87
N LEU A 11 5.63 -15.19 12.07
CA LEU A 11 4.84 -15.23 13.30
C LEU A 11 5.48 -14.30 14.33
N TYR A 12 4.64 -13.64 15.09
CA TYR A 12 4.98 -12.73 16.17
C TYR A 12 4.11 -13.06 17.39
N HIS A 13 4.44 -12.49 18.55
CA HIS A 13 3.61 -12.66 19.74
C HIS A 13 2.19 -12.10 19.53
N GLU A 14 2.08 -10.98 18.82
CA GLU A 14 0.83 -10.25 18.62
C GLU A 14 0.17 -10.50 17.25
N GLY A 15 0.72 -11.39 16.41
CA GLY A 15 0.12 -11.64 15.09
C GLY A 15 1.00 -12.40 14.11
N ALA A 16 0.67 -12.27 12.82
CA ALA A 16 1.34 -12.97 11.74
C ALA A 16 1.39 -12.13 10.45
N CYS A 17 2.40 -12.38 9.62
CA CYS A 17 2.44 -11.85 8.26
C CYS A 17 1.76 -12.85 7.31
N VAL A 18 0.69 -12.42 6.66
CA VAL A 18 0.02 -13.19 5.59
C VAL A 18 0.43 -12.62 4.23
N TYR A 19 0.94 -13.49 3.36
CA TYR A 19 1.36 -13.14 2.01
C TYR A 19 0.40 -13.76 0.99
N PHE A 20 -0.17 -12.91 0.14
CA PHE A 20 -1.09 -13.32 -0.93
C PHE A 20 -0.41 -13.29 -2.30
N TYR A 21 -0.76 -14.26 -3.13
CA TYR A 21 -0.51 -14.28 -4.56
C TYR A 21 -1.86 -14.16 -5.27
N PHE A 22 -1.96 -13.21 -6.21
CA PHE A 22 -3.11 -13.04 -7.09
C PHE A 22 -2.64 -13.11 -8.53
N CYS A 23 -3.30 -13.95 -9.34
CA CYS A 23 -3.05 -14.01 -10.78
C CYS A 23 -4.39 -14.04 -11.52
N MET A 24 -4.49 -13.24 -12.58
CA MET A 24 -5.63 -13.22 -13.50
C MET A 24 -5.15 -13.48 -14.92
N ASN A 25 -5.99 -14.14 -15.73
CA ASN A 25 -5.78 -14.12 -17.18
C ASN A 25 -6.09 -12.70 -17.69
N PHE A 26 -5.25 -12.18 -18.56
CA PHE A 26 -5.44 -10.89 -19.21
C PHE A 26 -6.00 -11.02 -20.64
N GLU A 27 -6.04 -12.23 -21.20
CA GLU A 27 -6.61 -12.48 -22.52
C GLU A 27 -8.11 -12.13 -22.53
N ALA A 28 -8.53 -11.35 -23.54
CA ALA A 28 -9.88 -10.80 -23.66
C ALA A 28 -10.31 -9.83 -22.54
N VAL A 29 -9.36 -9.26 -21.79
CA VAL A 29 -9.60 -8.14 -20.88
C VAL A 29 -9.17 -6.85 -21.58
N GLU A 30 -10.07 -5.87 -21.70
CA GLU A 30 -9.83 -4.63 -22.48
C GLU A 30 -8.72 -3.77 -21.87
N ASP A 31 -8.75 -3.53 -20.56
CA ASP A 31 -7.69 -2.86 -19.80
C ASP A 31 -7.29 -3.71 -18.58
N PRO A 32 -6.41 -4.71 -18.78
CA PRO A 32 -6.04 -5.62 -17.71
C PRO A 32 -5.26 -4.92 -16.59
N SER A 33 -4.57 -3.82 -16.88
CA SER A 33 -3.80 -3.06 -15.90
C SER A 33 -4.71 -2.30 -14.95
N SER A 34 -5.71 -1.58 -15.47
CA SER A 34 -6.68 -0.87 -14.63
C SER A 34 -7.48 -1.86 -13.79
N ILE A 35 -7.97 -2.94 -14.41
CA ILE A 35 -8.74 -3.98 -13.70
C ILE A 35 -7.90 -4.64 -12.60
N PHE A 36 -6.63 -4.95 -12.87
CA PHE A 36 -5.74 -5.47 -11.84
C PHE A 36 -5.55 -4.49 -10.68
N MET A 37 -5.40 -3.19 -10.99
CA MET A 37 -5.23 -2.15 -9.98
C MET A 37 -6.48 -1.93 -9.12
N GLU A 38 -7.66 -1.99 -9.72
CA GLU A 38 -8.94 -1.97 -9.00
C GLU A 38 -9.07 -3.17 -8.06
N ILE A 39 -8.70 -4.37 -8.52
CA ILE A 39 -8.71 -5.58 -7.69
C ILE A 39 -7.69 -5.47 -6.54
N GLU A 40 -6.47 -4.97 -6.79
CA GLU A 40 -5.46 -4.77 -5.74
C GLU A 40 -5.94 -3.75 -4.70
N THR A 41 -6.58 -2.67 -5.14
CA THR A 41 -7.14 -1.63 -4.27
C THR A 41 -8.28 -2.20 -3.41
N ALA A 42 -9.23 -2.92 -4.02
CA ALA A 42 -10.34 -3.55 -3.30
C ALA A 42 -9.84 -4.60 -2.29
N ALA A 43 -8.85 -5.42 -2.67
CA ALA A 43 -8.24 -6.37 -1.75
C ALA A 43 -7.51 -5.68 -0.59
N ARG A 44 -6.86 -4.53 -0.83
CA ARG A 44 -6.23 -3.71 0.21
C ARG A 44 -7.25 -3.16 1.18
N ASP A 45 -8.35 -2.61 0.68
CA ASP A 45 -9.42 -2.07 1.51
C ASP A 45 -10.05 -3.17 2.38
N GLU A 46 -10.27 -4.37 1.84
CA GLU A 46 -10.72 -5.52 2.62
C GLU A 46 -9.72 -5.91 3.72
N ILE A 47 -8.41 -5.95 3.42
CA ILE A 47 -7.37 -6.22 4.42
C ILE A 47 -7.45 -5.22 5.58
N LEU A 48 -7.63 -3.93 5.29
CA LEU A 48 -7.75 -2.89 6.31
C LEU A 48 -9.04 -3.03 7.13
N MET A 49 -10.18 -3.33 6.48
CA MET A 49 -11.46 -3.55 7.17
C MET A 49 -11.41 -4.75 8.13
N GLN A 50 -10.63 -5.79 7.80
CA GLN A 50 -10.41 -6.96 8.65
C GLN A 50 -9.33 -6.75 9.73
N GLY A 51 -8.83 -5.52 9.91
CA GLY A 51 -7.82 -5.18 10.94
C GLY A 51 -6.38 -5.49 10.54
N GLY A 52 -6.11 -5.80 9.27
CA GLY A 52 -4.76 -5.93 8.74
C GLY A 52 -4.07 -4.57 8.57
N SER A 53 -2.74 -4.57 8.55
CA SER A 53 -1.93 -3.38 8.26
C SER A 53 -1.86 -3.08 6.75
N ILE A 54 -1.56 -1.83 6.36
CA ILE A 54 -1.33 -1.44 4.95
C ILE A 54 -0.26 -2.32 4.28
N SER A 55 0.84 -2.58 4.97
CA SER A 55 1.98 -3.31 4.45
C SER A 55 2.83 -3.83 5.59
N HIS A 56 3.27 -5.08 5.49
CA HIS A 56 4.22 -5.65 6.43
C HIS A 56 5.67 -5.25 6.12
N HIS A 57 6.09 -5.40 4.86
CA HIS A 57 7.50 -5.19 4.46
C HIS A 57 7.69 -4.59 3.07
N HIS A 58 6.66 -4.54 2.21
CA HIS A 58 6.79 -3.90 0.89
C HIS A 58 6.81 -2.36 0.96
N GLY A 59 6.47 -1.79 2.12
CA GLY A 59 6.29 -0.35 2.28
C GLY A 59 5.06 0.20 1.57
N VAL A 60 5.02 1.52 1.44
CA VAL A 60 3.88 2.27 0.89
C VAL A 60 4.12 2.66 -0.56
N GLY A 61 5.25 3.32 -0.85
CA GLY A 61 5.53 3.89 -2.17
C GLY A 61 4.45 4.90 -2.60
N LYS A 62 4.21 5.01 -3.91
CA LYS A 62 3.03 5.73 -4.45
C LYS A 62 1.78 4.86 -4.44
N ILE A 63 1.95 3.57 -4.69
CA ILE A 63 0.85 2.61 -4.91
C ILE A 63 -0.12 2.49 -3.71
N ARG A 64 0.35 2.72 -2.49
CA ARG A 64 -0.48 2.67 -1.26
C ARG A 64 -0.61 4.02 -0.56
N ALA A 65 -0.19 5.11 -1.20
CA ALA A 65 -0.11 6.41 -0.55
C ALA A 65 -1.50 6.89 -0.09
N SER A 66 -2.52 6.70 -0.92
CA SER A 66 -3.92 7.02 -0.59
C SER A 66 -4.47 6.28 0.62
N ALA A 67 -3.95 5.09 0.94
CA ALA A 67 -4.39 4.33 2.10
C ALA A 67 -3.88 4.92 3.43
N LEU A 68 -2.81 5.73 3.40
CA LEU A 68 -2.24 6.33 4.61
C LEU A 68 -3.21 7.29 5.30
N GLU A 69 -4.01 8.03 4.53
CA GLU A 69 -5.03 8.95 5.06
C GLU A 69 -6.08 8.21 5.92
N LYS A 70 -6.33 6.93 5.65
CA LYS A 70 -7.31 6.11 6.37
C LYS A 70 -6.78 5.54 7.69
N VAL A 71 -5.46 5.42 7.86
CA VAL A 71 -4.86 4.67 8.98
C VAL A 71 -3.93 5.49 9.88
N ALA A 72 -3.43 6.63 9.38
CA ALA A 72 -2.46 7.43 10.10
C ALA A 72 -3.09 8.74 10.59
N PRO A 73 -2.81 9.17 11.83
CA PRO A 73 -3.22 10.50 12.29
C PRO A 73 -2.58 11.61 11.44
N SER A 74 -3.34 12.67 11.17
CA SER A 74 -2.85 13.84 10.42
C SER A 74 -1.60 14.48 11.05
N ALA A 75 -1.46 14.41 12.37
CA ALA A 75 -0.27 14.89 13.08
C ALA A 75 1.02 14.16 12.64
N LEU A 76 0.95 12.85 12.38
CA LEU A 76 2.11 12.09 11.88
C LEU A 76 2.49 12.54 10.47
N GLN A 77 1.49 12.74 9.60
CA GLN A 77 1.71 13.27 8.26
C GLN A 77 2.41 14.63 8.31
N HIS A 78 1.91 15.57 9.12
CA HIS A 78 2.53 16.89 9.27
C HIS A 78 3.97 16.81 9.79
N ALA A 79 4.25 15.94 10.77
CA ALA A 79 5.60 15.76 11.29
C ALA A 79 6.56 15.24 10.22
N VAL A 80 6.13 14.26 9.41
CA VAL A 80 6.95 13.69 8.33
C VAL A 80 7.18 14.70 7.19
N VAL A 81 6.15 15.47 6.83
CA VAL A 81 6.26 16.56 5.83
C VAL A 81 7.22 17.66 6.30
N ALA A 82 7.08 18.15 7.52
CA ALA A 82 7.97 19.16 8.08
C ALA A 82 9.44 18.70 8.12
N MET A 83 9.67 17.43 8.46
CA MET A 83 11.01 16.84 8.43
C MET A 83 11.60 16.83 7.00
N LYS A 84 10.80 16.45 6.00
CA LYS A 84 11.22 16.43 4.59
C LYS A 84 11.56 17.83 4.09
N GLU A 85 10.73 18.82 4.39
CA GLU A 85 10.96 20.22 3.99
C GLU A 85 12.22 20.80 4.64
N SER A 86 12.51 20.42 5.90
CA SER A 86 13.73 20.85 6.59
C SER A 86 15.00 20.20 6.03
N LEU A 87 14.94 18.92 5.64
CA LEU A 87 16.12 18.18 5.17
C LEU A 87 16.37 18.34 3.67
N ASP A 88 15.33 18.54 2.89
CA ASP A 88 15.39 18.62 1.42
C ASP A 88 14.44 19.70 0.89
N PRO A 89 14.74 20.99 1.18
CA PRO A 89 13.86 22.12 0.86
C PRO A 89 13.67 22.36 -0.64
N THR A 90 14.62 21.92 -1.47
CA THR A 90 14.52 22.00 -2.95
C THR A 90 13.94 20.72 -3.56
N ASN A 91 13.56 19.75 -2.73
CA ASN A 91 12.99 18.47 -3.11
C ASN A 91 13.85 17.69 -4.13
N LEU A 92 15.16 17.65 -3.90
CA LEU A 92 16.10 16.85 -4.69
C LEU A 92 15.71 15.37 -4.71
N PHE A 93 15.26 14.83 -3.57
CA PHE A 93 14.70 13.49 -3.43
C PHE A 93 13.19 13.48 -3.70
N GLY A 94 12.78 13.95 -4.88
CA GLY A 94 11.40 14.23 -5.26
C GLY A 94 10.58 13.05 -5.79
N ALA A 95 10.79 11.84 -5.29
CA ALA A 95 10.07 10.64 -5.76
C ALA A 95 8.56 10.63 -5.41
N ARG A 96 8.13 11.52 -4.50
CA ARG A 96 6.74 11.68 -4.04
C ARG A 96 6.10 10.38 -3.52
N ASN A 97 6.85 9.62 -2.73
CA ASN A 97 6.36 8.39 -2.11
C ASN A 97 5.74 8.67 -0.73
N GLY A 98 4.80 7.84 -0.27
CA GLY A 98 4.18 8.00 1.04
C GLY A 98 3.44 9.34 1.12
N TYR A 99 3.60 10.07 2.23
CA TYR A 99 2.88 11.32 2.52
C TYR A 99 3.17 12.51 1.58
N PHE A 100 4.09 12.40 0.63
CA PHE A 100 4.55 13.50 -0.23
C PHE A 100 3.90 13.51 -1.62
N HIS A 101 2.70 12.94 -1.76
CA HIS A 101 2.03 12.75 -3.05
C HIS A 101 1.23 13.97 -3.54
N SER A 102 0.94 14.92 -2.64
CA SER A 102 0.34 16.23 -2.97
C SER A 102 1.38 17.21 -3.51
#